data_AF-A0A6C0LCC0-F1
#
_entry.id   AF-A0A6C0LCC0-F1
#
_cell.length_a   1.000
_cell.length_b   1.000
_cell.length_c   1.000
_cell.angle_alpha   90.00
_cell.angle_beta   90.00
_cell.angle_gamma   90.00
#
_symmetry.space_group_name_H-M   'P 1'
#
loop_
_entity.id
_entity.type
_entity.pdbx_description
1 polymer ?
#
loop_
_entity_poly.entity_id
_entity_poly.type
_entity_poly.pdbx_seq_one_letter_code
_entity_poly.pdbx_strand_id
1 'polypeptide(L)'
;MKDKCDNVITLKQYGPTCWFNSILMAVLYSDESRKLLLKKSKKWNNKILIFKTLKHILEKKYFRSSNIYNDYEYFDKIRPEYILEKLYKYNKKKFSFNPKIKKGGYAPALYIRKIYKLLGAKVLFLDYKDDLLYYSKYNNTKVNSSAVKKGPVIDVVVKFVSKEKVLEKFESPDVIIINFTKSILDNIPGYYKVPTDSPFYNIVSFNDKVAIKGMNYIQDSVILSNWNRTEIGGHSIAGIKCKDNKYVYNGWTRGTIDIHLQNVNFTKEDYDKEKLWVSEVINKRVVYVNVNNNIVVDKLPVGGILVSDNIHIPCELMKYDWNVMKNSEFCINKKECLLDTHSNKSIKEIINKDKNELCFSFNKGPRLLIYVNNNSKNSKNSAGVSGKDKGAKECPEGKVLNPLTNRCINIKSINKLPKKPLSKMDKKCPEGKVLNPKTGRCIKTENFLKANAKPQPNINIPTGVKPEPKKCPEGKVLNPKTGRCIKDENFLKAKAKAKA
;
A
#
# COMPACT_ATOMS: atom_id res chain seq x y z
N MET A 1 -7.30 -5.65 -30.07
CA MET A 1 -6.99 -4.42 -29.29
C MET A 1 -6.72 -4.82 -27.85
N LYS A 2 -5.56 -4.50 -27.27
CA LYS A 2 -5.34 -4.67 -25.81
C LYS A 2 -6.48 -3.98 -25.05
N ASP A 3 -7.03 -4.62 -24.04
CA ASP A 3 -8.07 -3.99 -23.22
C ASP A 3 -7.49 -2.68 -22.65
N LYS A 4 -8.25 -1.57 -22.71
CA LYS A 4 -7.79 -0.30 -22.13
C LYS A 4 -7.53 -0.44 -20.62
N CYS A 5 -8.09 -1.46 -19.98
CA CYS A 5 -7.89 -1.76 -18.56
C CYS A 5 -6.47 -2.24 -18.21
N ASP A 6 -5.74 -2.87 -19.15
CA ASP A 6 -4.32 -3.24 -18.97
C ASP A 6 -3.43 -2.00 -18.82
N ASN A 7 -3.90 -0.85 -19.32
CA ASN A 7 -3.22 0.43 -19.22
C ASN A 7 -3.62 1.23 -17.98
N VAL A 8 -4.50 0.73 -17.10
CA VAL A 8 -4.78 1.43 -15.84
C VAL A 8 -3.52 1.49 -14.99
N ILE A 9 -3.21 2.67 -14.46
CA ILE A 9 -2.05 2.84 -13.59
C ILE A 9 -2.29 2.07 -12.28
N THR A 10 -1.36 1.19 -11.96
CA THR A 10 -1.27 0.56 -10.65
C THR A 10 -0.32 1.35 -9.75
N LEU A 11 -0.69 1.50 -8.49
CA LEU A 11 0.13 2.23 -7.52
C LEU A 11 1.27 1.35 -7.00
N LYS A 12 2.48 1.90 -6.89
CA LYS A 12 3.57 1.20 -6.23
C LYS A 12 3.42 1.29 -4.71
N GLN A 13 3.60 0.17 -4.02
CA GLN A 13 3.72 0.19 -2.56
C GLN A 13 5.10 0.70 -2.14
N TYR A 14 5.07 1.56 -1.13
CA TYR A 14 6.26 2.05 -0.44
C TYR A 14 6.14 1.73 1.05
N GLY A 15 7.15 1.08 1.63
CA GLY A 15 7.11 0.70 3.05
C GLY A 15 5.82 -0.03 3.48
N PRO A 16 5.32 0.19 4.71
CA PRO A 16 4.14 -0.49 5.26
C PRO A 16 2.81 0.20 4.86
N THR A 17 2.65 0.57 3.59
CA THR A 17 1.48 1.32 3.09
C THR A 17 0.49 0.50 2.27
N CYS A 18 0.68 -0.83 2.15
CA CYS A 18 -0.22 -1.73 1.39
C CYS A 18 -1.71 -1.47 1.65
N TRP A 19 -2.09 -1.33 2.93
CA TRP A 19 -3.45 -1.02 3.38
C TRP A 19 -4.02 0.30 2.86
N PHE A 20 -3.17 1.29 2.60
CA PHE A 20 -3.60 2.59 2.08
C PHE A 20 -3.59 2.58 0.56
N ASN A 21 -2.64 1.87 -0.06
CA ASN A 21 -2.63 1.64 -1.49
C ASN A 21 -3.89 0.91 -1.96
N SER A 22 -4.32 -0.14 -1.25
CA SER A 22 -5.56 -0.85 -1.57
C SER A 22 -6.79 0.06 -1.46
N ILE A 23 -6.82 0.99 -0.49
CA ILE A 23 -7.85 2.05 -0.41
C ILE A 23 -7.79 2.95 -1.64
N LEU A 24 -6.61 3.45 -2.02
CA LEU A 24 -6.50 4.35 -3.18
C LEU A 24 -6.97 3.67 -4.47
N MET A 25 -6.63 2.39 -4.67
CA MET A 25 -7.08 1.62 -5.83
C MET A 25 -8.60 1.41 -5.82
N ALA A 26 -9.17 0.98 -4.71
CA ALA A 26 -10.62 0.79 -4.59
C ALA A 26 -11.39 2.11 -4.78
N VAL A 27 -10.90 3.21 -4.21
CA VAL A 27 -11.62 4.50 -4.18
C VAL A 27 -11.45 5.30 -5.47
N LEU A 28 -10.24 5.37 -6.05
CA LEU A 28 -9.93 6.30 -7.16
C LEU A 28 -9.89 5.62 -8.54
N TYR A 29 -9.71 4.29 -8.58
CA TYR A 29 -9.48 3.54 -9.82
C TYR A 29 -10.59 2.55 -10.17
N SER A 30 -11.34 2.03 -9.20
CA SER A 30 -12.49 1.17 -9.51
C SER A 30 -13.63 1.97 -10.15
N ASP A 31 -14.30 1.39 -11.15
CA ASP A 31 -15.25 2.06 -12.04
C ASP A 31 -16.27 2.97 -11.33
N GLU A 32 -17.12 2.43 -10.47
CA GLU A 32 -18.26 3.16 -9.93
C GLU A 32 -17.83 4.16 -8.87
N SER A 33 -16.86 3.79 -8.03
CA SER A 33 -16.24 4.71 -7.08
C SER A 33 -15.61 5.91 -7.79
N ARG A 34 -14.91 5.65 -8.88
CA ARG A 34 -14.30 6.67 -9.73
C ARG A 34 -15.35 7.57 -10.39
N LYS A 35 -16.40 7.01 -11.00
CA LYS A 35 -17.51 7.77 -11.60
C LYS A 35 -18.17 8.69 -10.57
N LEU A 36 -18.48 8.16 -9.39
CA LEU A 36 -19.02 8.94 -8.27
C LEU A 36 -18.09 10.11 -7.91
N LEU A 37 -16.79 9.84 -7.73
CA LEU A 37 -15.85 10.86 -7.30
C LEU A 37 -15.53 11.91 -8.37
N LEU A 38 -15.57 11.56 -9.66
CA LEU A 38 -15.45 12.53 -10.75
C LEU A 38 -16.62 13.55 -10.73
N LYS A 39 -17.83 13.11 -10.35
CA LYS A 39 -18.96 14.01 -10.13
C LYS A 39 -18.73 14.91 -8.90
N LYS A 40 -18.26 14.34 -7.79
CA LYS A 40 -18.05 15.07 -6.52
C LYS A 40 -16.84 16.03 -6.61
N SER A 41 -15.81 15.71 -7.40
CA SER A 41 -14.57 16.49 -7.54
C SER A 41 -14.77 17.89 -8.13
N LYS A 42 -15.89 18.11 -8.81
CA LYS A 42 -16.31 19.44 -9.29
C LYS A 42 -16.44 20.45 -8.15
N LYS A 43 -16.82 20.01 -6.94
CA LYS A 43 -16.98 20.85 -5.74
C LYS A 43 -15.73 20.91 -4.86
N TRP A 44 -14.65 20.20 -5.21
CA TRP A 44 -13.45 20.17 -4.37
C TRP A 44 -12.65 21.48 -4.49
N ASN A 45 -12.16 21.97 -3.35
CA ASN A 45 -11.38 23.20 -3.32
C ASN A 45 -9.91 22.93 -3.68
N ASN A 46 -9.51 23.28 -4.90
CA ASN A 46 -8.17 23.09 -5.43
C ASN A 46 -7.08 23.96 -4.76
N LYS A 47 -7.44 24.94 -3.92
CA LYS A 47 -6.47 25.68 -3.10
C LYS A 47 -5.92 24.80 -1.96
N ILE A 48 -6.61 23.72 -1.61
CA ILE A 48 -6.17 22.75 -0.60
C ILE A 48 -5.37 21.65 -1.29
N LEU A 49 -4.11 21.47 -0.86
CA LEU A 49 -3.16 20.58 -1.54
C LEU A 49 -3.64 19.13 -1.66
N ILE A 50 -4.23 18.54 -0.61
CA ILE A 50 -4.73 17.16 -0.69
C ILE A 50 -5.83 16.99 -1.73
N PHE A 51 -6.75 17.95 -1.86
CA PHE A 51 -7.79 17.90 -2.88
C PHE A 51 -7.23 18.10 -4.28
N LYS A 52 -6.30 19.04 -4.45
CA LYS A 52 -5.59 19.23 -5.73
C LYS A 52 -4.86 17.95 -6.16
N THR A 53 -4.13 17.31 -5.24
CA THR A 53 -3.39 16.07 -5.51
C THR A 53 -4.33 14.92 -5.87
N LEU A 54 -5.37 14.68 -5.08
CA LEU A 54 -6.32 13.60 -5.35
C LEU A 54 -7.15 13.85 -6.62
N LYS A 55 -7.50 15.11 -6.91
CA LYS A 55 -8.19 15.49 -8.15
C LYS A 55 -7.30 15.25 -9.36
N HIS A 56 -6.01 15.60 -9.28
CA HIS A 56 -5.06 15.32 -10.36
C HIS A 56 -4.90 13.80 -10.60
N ILE A 57 -4.76 13.00 -9.54
CA ILE A 57 -4.71 11.54 -9.67
C ILE A 57 -5.99 11.03 -10.34
N LEU A 58 -7.13 11.47 -9.83
CA LEU A 58 -8.44 11.09 -10.35
C LEU A 58 -8.59 11.50 -11.82
N GLU A 59 -8.27 12.71 -12.23
CA GLU A 59 -8.60 13.18 -13.59
C GLU A 59 -7.51 12.86 -14.63
N LYS A 60 -6.24 12.76 -14.21
CA LYS A 60 -5.09 12.75 -15.12
C LYS A 60 -4.20 11.53 -15.00
N LYS A 61 -4.31 10.73 -13.94
CA LYS A 61 -3.47 9.55 -13.69
C LYS A 61 -4.27 8.27 -13.53
N TYR A 62 -5.26 8.08 -14.40
CA TYR A 62 -6.04 6.84 -14.45
C TYR A 62 -5.43 5.82 -15.40
N PHE A 63 -5.22 6.22 -16.66
CA PHE A 63 -4.51 5.41 -17.65
C PHE A 63 -3.05 5.84 -17.75
N ARG A 64 -2.18 4.89 -18.06
CA ARG A 64 -0.82 5.12 -18.49
C ARG A 64 -0.83 5.86 -19.82
N SER A 65 0.04 6.84 -19.92
CA SER A 65 0.43 7.46 -21.17
C SER A 65 1.30 6.50 -21.99
N SER A 66 1.64 6.89 -23.21
CA SER A 66 2.62 6.17 -24.03
C SER A 66 4.00 6.11 -23.36
N ASN A 67 4.30 7.04 -22.45
CA ASN A 67 5.53 7.04 -21.65
C ASN A 67 5.22 6.62 -20.21
N ILE A 68 5.26 5.30 -19.98
CA ILE A 68 5.04 4.68 -18.67
C ILE A 68 5.95 5.25 -17.57
N TYR A 69 7.16 5.70 -17.89
CA TYR A 69 8.12 6.25 -16.94
C TYR A 69 7.68 7.61 -16.40
N ASN A 70 7.18 8.50 -17.27
CA ASN A 70 6.65 9.80 -16.86
C ASN A 70 5.46 9.66 -15.91
N ASP A 71 4.68 8.59 -16.04
CA ASP A 71 3.59 8.32 -15.12
C ASP A 71 4.09 7.94 -13.74
N TYR A 72 5.14 7.12 -13.65
CA TYR A 72 5.71 6.71 -12.38
C TYR A 72 6.63 7.78 -11.75
N GLU A 73 7.23 8.70 -12.52
CA GLU A 73 7.95 9.86 -11.97
C GLU A 73 7.03 10.71 -11.07
N TYR A 74 5.77 10.85 -11.45
CA TYR A 74 4.77 11.53 -10.63
C TYR A 74 4.52 10.78 -9.32
N PHE A 75 4.34 9.45 -9.36
CA PHE A 75 4.06 8.63 -8.18
C PHE A 75 5.29 8.41 -7.28
N ASP A 76 6.50 8.57 -7.81
CA ASP A 76 7.74 8.59 -7.03
C ASP A 76 7.84 9.84 -6.16
N LYS A 77 7.22 10.95 -6.58
CA LYS A 77 7.06 12.18 -5.79
C LYS A 77 5.81 12.13 -4.91
N ILE A 78 4.69 11.66 -5.46
CA ILE A 78 3.38 11.58 -4.80
C ILE A 78 3.16 10.15 -4.28
N ARG A 79 4.06 9.72 -3.38
CA ARG A 79 3.98 8.41 -2.74
C ARG A 79 2.77 8.31 -1.80
N PRO A 80 2.30 7.09 -1.47
CA PRO A 80 1.27 6.87 -0.45
C PRO A 80 1.57 7.60 0.88
N GLU A 81 2.82 7.62 1.33
CA GLU A 81 3.28 8.34 2.52
C GLU A 81 3.15 9.86 2.39
N TYR A 82 3.36 10.41 1.19
CA TYR A 82 3.13 11.82 0.95
C TYR A 82 1.65 12.16 1.15
N ILE A 83 0.75 11.36 0.56
CA ILE A 83 -0.71 11.56 0.67
C ILE A 83 -1.14 11.40 2.13
N LEU A 84 -0.63 10.40 2.85
CA LEU A 84 -0.88 10.20 4.28
C LEU A 84 -0.38 11.39 5.12
N GLU A 85 0.79 11.95 4.81
CA GLU A 85 1.29 13.16 5.48
C GLU A 85 0.33 14.34 5.25
N LYS A 86 -0.19 14.52 4.03
CA LYS A 86 -1.15 15.60 3.73
C LYS A 86 -2.48 15.40 4.44
N LEU A 87 -2.99 14.16 4.50
CA LEU A 87 -4.19 13.83 5.27
C LEU A 87 -4.01 14.12 6.77
N TYR A 88 -2.86 13.73 7.33
CA TYR A 88 -2.51 14.00 8.72
C TYR A 88 -2.45 15.50 9.02
N LYS A 89 -1.79 16.28 8.17
CA LYS A 89 -1.72 17.74 8.29
C LYS A 89 -3.09 18.40 8.14
N TYR A 90 -3.90 17.89 7.22
CA TYR A 90 -5.25 18.41 6.97
C TYR A 90 -6.16 18.25 8.19
N ASN A 91 -6.17 17.06 8.82
CA ASN A 91 -6.95 16.82 10.03
C ASN A 91 -6.40 15.64 10.85
N LYS A 92 -5.40 15.90 11.69
CA LYS A 92 -4.76 14.86 12.54
C LYS A 92 -5.72 14.10 13.46
N LYS A 93 -6.86 14.70 13.84
CA LYS A 93 -7.88 14.05 14.68
C LYS A 93 -8.65 12.98 13.91
N LYS A 94 -8.91 13.20 12.61
CA LYS A 94 -9.58 12.22 11.74
C LYS A 94 -8.58 11.24 11.10
N PHE A 95 -7.46 11.77 10.62
CA PHE A 95 -6.36 11.05 9.98
C PHE A 95 -5.13 11.06 10.89
N SER A 96 -5.09 10.12 11.84
CA SER A 96 -4.05 10.02 12.88
C SER A 96 -2.74 9.34 12.45
N PHE A 97 -2.65 8.83 11.23
CA PHE A 97 -1.49 8.10 10.74
C PHE A 97 -0.42 9.10 10.32
N ASN A 98 0.67 9.17 11.07
CA ASN A 98 1.82 10.00 10.72
C ASN A 98 2.93 9.10 10.14
N PRO A 99 3.17 9.13 8.81
CA PRO A 99 4.15 8.26 8.16
C PRO A 99 5.60 8.57 8.58
N LYS A 100 5.87 9.73 9.22
CA LYS A 100 7.21 10.06 9.74
C LYS A 100 7.54 9.38 11.07
N ILE A 101 6.51 8.99 11.83
CA ILE A 101 6.65 8.42 13.18
C ILE A 101 6.29 6.94 13.17
N LYS A 102 5.22 6.57 12.47
CA LYS A 102 4.70 5.21 12.45
C LYS A 102 5.49 4.34 11.48
N LYS A 103 5.97 3.21 11.98
CA LYS A 103 6.73 2.20 11.22
C LYS A 103 5.91 0.97 10.81
N GLY A 104 4.64 0.87 11.23
CA GLY A 104 3.73 -0.23 10.89
C GLY A 104 2.49 0.24 10.11
N GLY A 105 1.75 -0.71 9.53
CA GLY A 105 0.53 -0.47 8.76
C GLY A 105 -0.74 -0.35 9.60
N TYR A 106 -1.84 0.11 9.01
CA TYR A 106 -3.17 0.20 9.63
C TYR A 106 -4.14 -0.79 8.98
N ALA A 107 -5.23 -1.13 9.67
CA ALA A 107 -6.35 -1.80 9.02
C ALA A 107 -7.06 -0.83 8.04
N PRO A 108 -7.37 -1.24 6.79
CA PRO A 108 -8.07 -0.39 5.83
C PRO A 108 -9.40 0.19 6.36
N ALA A 109 -10.10 -0.58 7.19
CA ALA A 109 -11.38 -0.21 7.81
C ALA A 109 -11.30 1.10 8.64
N LEU A 110 -10.12 1.43 9.17
CA LEU A 110 -9.92 2.67 9.95
C LEU A 110 -9.94 3.94 9.09
N TYR A 111 -9.76 3.81 7.77
CA TYR A 111 -9.49 4.93 6.86
C TYR A 111 -10.45 5.03 5.68
N ILE A 112 -10.85 3.91 5.05
CA ILE A 112 -11.59 3.96 3.79
C ILE A 112 -12.84 4.86 3.83
N ARG A 113 -13.67 4.71 4.87
CA ARG A 113 -14.86 5.55 5.08
C ARG A 113 -14.50 7.03 5.27
N LYS A 114 -13.39 7.32 5.94
CA LYS A 114 -12.93 8.70 6.16
C LYS A 114 -12.45 9.33 4.86
N ILE A 115 -11.84 8.55 3.96
CA ILE A 115 -11.45 9.01 2.63
C ILE A 115 -12.69 9.34 1.80
N TYR A 116 -13.65 8.42 1.65
CA TYR A 116 -14.90 8.72 0.95
C TYR A 116 -15.62 9.96 1.48
N LYS A 117 -15.73 10.09 2.82
CA LYS A 117 -16.34 11.28 3.45
C LYS A 117 -15.55 12.56 3.20
N LEU A 118 -14.22 12.50 3.19
CA LEU A 118 -13.37 13.65 2.84
C LEU A 118 -13.66 14.12 1.41
N LEU A 119 -13.94 13.18 0.52
CA LEU A 119 -14.19 13.40 -0.90
C LEU A 119 -15.66 13.70 -1.23
N GLY A 120 -16.51 13.85 -0.21
CA GLY A 120 -17.89 14.32 -0.35
C GLY A 120 -18.93 13.22 -0.58
N ALA A 121 -18.59 11.95 -0.36
CA ALA A 121 -19.53 10.84 -0.42
C ALA A 121 -20.21 10.59 0.94
N LYS A 122 -21.52 10.32 0.93
CA LYS A 122 -22.28 9.75 2.04
C LYS A 122 -21.96 8.26 2.11
N VAL A 123 -21.54 7.77 3.27
CA VAL A 123 -21.09 6.38 3.43
C VAL A 123 -21.83 5.71 4.58
N LEU A 124 -22.43 4.57 4.28
CA LEU A 124 -22.92 3.60 5.25
C LEU A 124 -21.85 2.51 5.41
N PHE A 125 -21.35 2.29 6.63
CA PHE A 125 -20.39 1.23 6.91
C PHE A 125 -21.05 0.19 7.81
N LEU A 126 -21.15 -1.05 7.35
CA LEU A 126 -21.73 -2.18 8.05
C LEU A 126 -20.66 -3.23 8.38
N ASP A 127 -20.82 -3.91 9.50
CA ASP A 127 -20.13 -5.16 9.81
C ASP A 127 -21.09 -6.31 9.47
N TYR A 128 -20.57 -7.39 8.86
CA TYR A 128 -21.30 -8.61 8.57
C TYR A 128 -20.67 -9.78 9.34
N LYS A 129 -21.51 -10.54 10.06
CA LYS A 129 -21.14 -11.72 10.85
C LYS A 129 -22.35 -12.65 10.95
N ASP A 130 -22.17 -13.94 10.65
CA ASP A 130 -23.18 -15.00 10.79
C ASP A 130 -24.53 -14.60 10.19
N ASP A 131 -24.50 -14.21 8.92
CA ASP A 131 -25.63 -13.68 8.14
C ASP A 131 -26.23 -12.35 8.60
N LEU A 132 -25.85 -11.84 9.77
CA LEU A 132 -26.38 -10.62 10.35
C LEU A 132 -25.56 -9.37 9.96
N LEU A 133 -26.27 -8.26 9.79
CA LEU A 133 -25.70 -6.94 9.55
C LEU A 133 -25.75 -6.06 10.80
N TYR A 134 -24.68 -5.32 11.02
CA TYR A 134 -24.55 -4.37 12.12
C TYR A 134 -24.01 -3.04 11.61
N TYR A 135 -24.50 -1.93 12.14
CA TYR A 135 -23.86 -0.64 11.94
C TYR A 135 -22.44 -0.68 12.51
N SER A 136 -21.43 -0.52 11.65
CA SER A 136 -20.05 -0.84 12.00
C SER A 136 -19.48 0.09 13.06
N LYS A 137 -18.65 -0.44 13.96
CA LYS A 137 -17.86 0.36 14.91
C LYS A 137 -16.96 1.37 14.19
N TYR A 138 -16.48 1.04 12.99
CA TYR A 138 -15.62 1.89 12.16
C TYR A 138 -16.29 3.20 11.70
N ASN A 139 -17.61 3.32 11.88
CA ASN A 139 -18.29 4.59 11.70
C ASN A 139 -17.88 5.67 12.71
N ASN A 140 -17.46 5.29 13.91
CA ASN A 140 -17.17 6.22 14.99
C ASN A 140 -15.86 5.92 15.73
N THR A 141 -14.98 5.12 15.13
CA THR A 141 -13.66 4.81 15.69
C THR A 141 -12.68 5.98 15.57
N LYS A 142 -12.01 6.28 16.68
CA LYS A 142 -10.81 7.14 16.75
C LYS A 142 -9.62 6.29 17.18
N VAL A 143 -8.45 6.65 16.69
CA VAL A 143 -7.20 6.03 17.14
C VAL A 143 -6.67 6.82 18.33
N ASN A 144 -6.37 6.15 19.43
CA ASN A 144 -5.66 6.76 20.54
C ASN A 144 -4.18 6.92 20.17
N SER A 145 -3.70 8.16 20.09
CA SER A 145 -2.32 8.45 19.66
C SER A 145 -1.33 8.49 20.84
N SER A 146 -1.82 8.50 22.08
CA SER A 146 -1.01 8.60 23.30
C SER A 146 -0.34 7.27 23.70
N ALA A 147 -0.87 6.14 23.21
CA ALA A 147 -0.40 4.80 23.52
C ALA A 147 0.51 4.18 22.44
N VAL A 148 0.99 4.98 21.47
CA VAL A 148 1.94 4.52 20.44
C VAL A 148 3.35 4.45 21.03
N LYS A 149 3.52 3.71 22.14
CA LYS A 149 4.82 3.31 22.69
C LYS A 149 5.25 2.04 21.95
N LYS A 150 6.11 2.20 20.93
CA LYS A 150 6.95 1.14 20.31
C LYS A 150 6.38 -0.31 20.30
N GLY A 151 5.14 -0.50 19.84
CA GLY A 151 4.52 -1.84 19.71
C GLY A 151 3.58 -1.93 18.49
N PRO A 152 3.25 -3.14 18.02
CA PRO A 152 2.40 -3.37 16.83
C PRO A 152 0.90 -3.12 17.07
N VAL A 153 0.49 -2.87 18.32
CA VAL A 153 -0.91 -2.72 18.72
C VAL A 153 -1.39 -1.28 18.48
N ILE A 154 -2.51 -1.13 17.79
CA ILE A 154 -3.16 0.16 17.55
C ILE A 154 -4.37 0.27 18.46
N ASP A 155 -4.27 1.13 19.47
CA ASP A 155 -5.40 1.38 20.35
C ASP A 155 -6.47 2.21 19.65
N VAL A 156 -7.69 1.68 19.68
CA VAL A 156 -8.86 2.28 19.07
C VAL A 156 -9.93 2.53 20.13
N VAL A 157 -10.49 3.75 20.11
CA VAL A 157 -11.61 4.13 20.95
C VAL A 157 -12.84 4.22 20.07
N VAL A 158 -13.89 3.49 20.43
CA VAL A 158 -15.19 3.52 19.75
C VAL A 158 -16.11 4.43 20.53
N LYS A 159 -16.72 5.40 19.84
CA LYS A 159 -17.76 6.25 20.41
C LYS A 159 -19.12 5.83 19.86
N PHE A 160 -19.97 5.29 20.72
CA PHE A 160 -21.36 5.04 20.33
C PHE A 160 -22.11 6.37 20.11
N VAL A 161 -23.07 6.32 19.20
CA VAL A 161 -23.95 7.42 18.81
C VAL A 161 -25.40 6.96 18.89
N SER A 162 -26.32 7.89 19.09
CA SER A 162 -27.76 7.62 19.25
C SER A 162 -28.39 6.94 18.04
N LYS A 163 -29.58 6.35 18.25
CA LYS A 163 -30.35 5.65 17.22
C LYS A 163 -30.66 6.54 16.01
N GLU A 164 -31.02 7.80 16.24
CA GLU A 164 -31.34 8.77 15.19
C GLU A 164 -30.13 9.00 14.28
N LYS A 165 -28.93 9.16 14.87
CA LYS A 165 -27.69 9.35 14.11
C LYS A 165 -27.28 8.13 13.30
N VAL A 166 -27.64 6.93 13.77
CA VAL A 166 -27.47 5.69 13.02
C VAL A 166 -28.44 5.69 11.83
N LEU A 167 -29.74 5.91 12.07
CA LEU A 167 -30.78 5.95 11.03
C LEU A 167 -30.46 6.94 9.90
N GLU A 168 -29.98 8.14 10.23
CA GLU A 168 -29.50 9.13 9.24
C GLU A 168 -28.47 8.58 8.24
N LYS A 169 -27.69 7.55 8.61
CA LYS A 169 -26.66 6.96 7.73
C LYS A 169 -27.26 5.97 6.72
N PHE A 170 -28.45 5.45 7.00
CA PHE A 170 -29.23 4.62 6.09
C PHE A 170 -30.05 5.47 5.10
N GLU A 171 -30.07 6.79 5.27
CA GLU A 171 -30.72 7.72 4.34
C GLU A 171 -29.84 7.99 3.12
N SER A 172 -30.14 7.32 2.00
CA SER A 172 -29.54 7.58 0.67
C SER A 172 -27.99 7.56 0.64
N PRO A 173 -27.31 6.49 1.09
CA PRO A 173 -25.86 6.44 1.00
C PRO A 173 -25.38 6.45 -0.46
N ASP A 174 -24.30 7.18 -0.75
CA ASP A 174 -23.62 7.09 -2.05
C ASP A 174 -22.82 5.78 -2.13
N VAL A 175 -22.30 5.31 -0.99
CA VAL A 175 -21.44 4.13 -0.85
C VAL A 175 -21.86 3.31 0.36
N ILE A 176 -21.98 1.99 0.20
CA ILE A 176 -22.13 1.03 1.29
C ILE A 176 -20.85 0.19 1.38
N ILE A 177 -20.25 0.11 2.56
CA ILE A 177 -19.07 -0.72 2.81
C ILE A 177 -19.46 -1.82 3.79
N ILE A 178 -19.18 -3.07 3.45
CA ILE A 178 -19.41 -4.24 4.30
C ILE A 178 -18.07 -4.79 4.77
N ASN A 179 -17.81 -4.74 6.08
CA ASN A 179 -16.66 -5.37 6.71
C ASN A 179 -17.02 -6.77 7.18
N PHE A 180 -16.40 -7.78 6.58
CA PHE A 180 -16.55 -9.16 7.01
C PHE A 180 -15.69 -9.37 8.25
N THR A 181 -16.33 -9.66 9.39
CA THR A 181 -15.66 -9.77 10.68
C THR A 181 -16.05 -11.06 11.39
N LYS A 182 -15.09 -11.65 12.11
CA LYS A 182 -15.35 -12.80 12.99
C LYS A 182 -15.88 -12.37 14.36
N SER A 183 -15.72 -11.10 14.72
CA SER A 183 -16.16 -10.57 16.01
C SER A 183 -16.88 -9.22 15.86
N ILE A 184 -17.97 -9.10 16.62
CA ILE A 184 -18.65 -7.84 16.91
C ILE A 184 -18.24 -7.43 18.33
N LEU A 185 -18.34 -6.15 18.66
CA LEU A 185 -18.11 -5.70 20.03
C LEU A 185 -19.22 -6.23 20.93
N ASP A 186 -18.87 -6.85 22.06
CA ASP A 186 -19.84 -7.43 22.99
C ASP A 186 -20.81 -6.39 23.57
N ASN A 187 -20.37 -5.14 23.71
CA ASN A 187 -21.14 -4.03 24.27
C ASN A 187 -21.79 -3.11 23.20
N ILE A 188 -22.01 -3.62 21.98
CA ILE A 188 -22.65 -2.83 20.93
C ILE A 188 -24.13 -2.56 21.27
N PRO A 189 -24.65 -1.33 21.13
CA PRO A 189 -26.05 -1.07 21.40
C PRO A 189 -26.98 -1.89 20.49
N GLY A 190 -28.09 -2.41 21.02
CA GLY A 190 -29.00 -3.28 20.26
C GLY A 190 -29.52 -2.67 18.95
N TYR A 191 -29.75 -1.34 18.93
CA TYR A 191 -30.17 -0.61 17.73
C TYR A 191 -29.08 -0.46 16.64
N TYR A 192 -27.88 -1.01 16.85
CA TYR A 192 -26.87 -1.14 15.79
C TYR A 192 -27.12 -2.38 14.94
N LYS A 193 -27.81 -3.41 15.45
CA LYS A 193 -28.23 -4.56 14.64
C LYS A 193 -29.24 -4.08 13.60
N VAL A 194 -28.97 -4.36 12.33
CA VAL A 194 -29.90 -4.03 11.25
C VAL A 194 -31.05 -5.05 11.28
N PRO A 195 -32.31 -4.60 11.31
CA PRO A 195 -33.46 -5.51 11.23
C PRO A 195 -33.41 -6.36 9.96
N THR A 196 -33.77 -7.64 10.06
CA THR A 196 -33.71 -8.60 8.93
C THR A 196 -34.74 -8.30 7.85
N ASP A 197 -35.85 -7.65 8.21
CA ASP A 197 -36.88 -7.12 7.32
C ASP A 197 -36.47 -5.77 6.66
N SER A 198 -35.31 -5.22 7.02
CA SER A 198 -34.80 -4.00 6.39
C SER A 198 -34.49 -4.24 4.91
N PRO A 199 -34.83 -3.29 4.00
CA PRO A 199 -34.43 -3.37 2.59
C PRO A 199 -32.91 -3.49 2.38
N PHE A 200 -32.11 -3.09 3.38
CA PHE A 200 -30.65 -3.21 3.32
C PHE A 200 -30.17 -4.66 3.40
N TYR A 201 -31.00 -5.59 3.85
CA TYR A 201 -30.64 -7.01 3.92
C TYR A 201 -30.51 -7.65 2.53
N ASN A 202 -31.07 -7.05 1.47
CA ASN A 202 -30.86 -7.47 0.08
C ASN A 202 -29.36 -7.56 -0.28
N ILE A 203 -28.51 -6.77 0.39
CA ILE A 203 -27.06 -6.75 0.15
C ILE A 203 -26.34 -8.02 0.64
N VAL A 204 -26.97 -8.81 1.51
CA VAL A 204 -26.44 -10.08 2.04
C VAL A 204 -26.45 -11.20 0.99
N SER A 205 -27.18 -11.02 -0.12
CA SER A 205 -27.00 -11.88 -1.31
C SER A 205 -25.61 -11.74 -1.93
N PHE A 206 -24.94 -10.61 -1.67
CA PHE A 206 -23.65 -10.22 -2.22
C PHE A 206 -23.58 -10.28 -3.76
N ASN A 207 -24.73 -10.08 -4.41
CA ASN A 207 -24.83 -10.03 -5.87
C ASN A 207 -24.11 -8.81 -6.45
N ASP A 208 -23.64 -8.93 -7.68
CA ASP A 208 -22.94 -7.85 -8.39
C ASP A 208 -23.77 -6.56 -8.50
N LYS A 209 -25.11 -6.67 -8.46
CA LYS A 209 -26.08 -5.56 -8.44
C LYS A 209 -27.17 -5.85 -7.40
N VAL A 210 -27.55 -4.84 -6.62
CA VAL A 210 -28.60 -4.95 -5.60
C VAL A 210 -29.44 -3.68 -5.57
N ALA A 211 -30.76 -3.82 -5.53
CA ALA A 211 -31.69 -2.72 -5.31
C ALA A 211 -32.01 -2.58 -3.81
N ILE A 212 -31.82 -1.38 -3.26
CA ILE A 212 -32.09 -1.06 -1.84
C ILE A 212 -32.82 0.28 -1.79
N LYS A 213 -34.06 0.30 -1.28
CA LYS A 213 -34.91 1.50 -1.21
C LYS A 213 -34.98 2.26 -2.56
N GLY A 214 -35.18 1.55 -3.67
CA GLY A 214 -35.25 2.14 -5.01
C GLY A 214 -33.92 2.64 -5.59
N MET A 215 -32.79 2.42 -4.90
CA MET A 215 -31.45 2.74 -5.42
C MET A 215 -30.72 1.48 -5.87
N ASN A 216 -30.06 1.57 -7.02
CA ASN A 216 -29.24 0.49 -7.56
C ASN A 216 -27.80 0.63 -7.09
N TYR A 217 -27.34 -0.37 -6.33
CA TYR A 217 -25.97 -0.48 -5.87
C TYR A 217 -25.22 -1.53 -6.68
N ILE A 218 -24.02 -1.19 -7.11
CA ILE A 218 -23.13 -2.07 -7.84
C ILE A 218 -21.98 -2.48 -6.92
N GLN A 219 -21.68 -3.78 -6.87
CA GLN A 219 -20.48 -4.29 -6.22
C GLN A 219 -19.27 -3.82 -7.02
N ASP A 220 -18.60 -2.78 -6.54
CA ASP A 220 -17.58 -2.06 -7.31
C ASP A 220 -16.18 -2.64 -7.06
N SER A 221 -15.83 -2.80 -5.79
CA SER A 221 -14.49 -3.22 -5.39
C SER A 221 -14.49 -3.96 -4.06
N VAL A 222 -13.38 -4.62 -3.76
CA VAL A 222 -13.16 -5.31 -2.51
C VAL A 222 -11.71 -5.14 -2.07
N ILE A 223 -11.50 -4.75 -0.82
CA ILE A 223 -10.16 -4.77 -0.21
C ILE A 223 -10.00 -6.07 0.52
N LEU A 224 -8.94 -6.80 0.22
CA LEU A 224 -8.61 -8.08 0.86
C LEU A 224 -7.41 -7.90 1.78
N SER A 225 -7.38 -8.71 2.83
CA SER A 225 -6.16 -9.02 3.58
C SER A 225 -5.88 -10.52 3.48
N ASN A 226 -4.62 -10.90 3.52
CA ASN A 226 -4.26 -12.32 3.49
C ASN A 226 -4.90 -13.06 4.66
N TRP A 227 -5.45 -14.24 4.41
CA TRP A 227 -6.16 -15.02 5.43
C TRP A 227 -5.20 -15.74 6.37
N ASN A 228 -3.97 -16.02 5.92
CA ASN A 228 -2.90 -16.71 6.65
C ASN A 228 -2.00 -15.75 7.45
N ARG A 229 -2.54 -14.67 8.02
CA ARG A 229 -1.78 -13.57 8.64
C ARG A 229 -1.03 -13.88 9.94
N THR A 230 -1.39 -14.96 10.64
CA THR A 230 -1.00 -15.18 12.05
C THR A 230 0.52 -15.36 12.23
N GLU A 231 1.22 -15.84 11.21
CA GLU A 231 2.66 -16.15 11.30
C GLU A 231 3.54 -15.24 10.41
N ILE A 232 2.97 -14.67 9.34
CA ILE A 232 3.74 -14.00 8.27
C ILE A 232 3.49 -12.49 8.15
N GLY A 233 2.59 -11.95 8.98
CA GLY A 233 2.15 -10.56 8.92
C GLY A 233 1.03 -10.32 7.91
N GLY A 234 0.49 -9.09 7.96
CA GLY A 234 -0.64 -8.67 7.16
C GLY A 234 -0.22 -7.91 5.90
N HIS A 235 -0.74 -8.32 4.75
CA HIS A 235 -0.68 -7.59 3.49
C HIS A 235 -2.10 -7.30 2.98
N SER A 236 -2.28 -6.16 2.30
CA SER A 236 -3.58 -5.75 1.76
C SER A 236 -3.50 -5.47 0.28
N ILE A 237 -4.47 -6.03 -0.45
CA ILE A 237 -4.64 -5.93 -1.90
C ILE A 237 -6.05 -5.45 -2.22
N ALA A 238 -6.34 -5.19 -3.50
CA ALA A 238 -7.69 -4.80 -3.93
C ALA A 238 -8.15 -5.60 -5.16
N GLY A 239 -9.37 -6.11 -5.12
CA GLY A 239 -10.14 -6.43 -6.31
C GLY A 239 -10.89 -5.18 -6.77
N ILE A 240 -10.77 -4.81 -8.04
CA ILE A 240 -11.44 -3.62 -8.62
C ILE A 240 -12.15 -3.99 -9.92
N LYS A 241 -13.11 -3.15 -10.33
CA LYS A 241 -13.72 -3.22 -11.65
C LYS A 241 -13.14 -2.16 -12.59
N CYS A 242 -12.92 -2.55 -13.85
CA CYS A 242 -12.60 -1.66 -14.96
C CYS A 242 -13.39 -2.09 -16.19
N LYS A 243 -14.24 -1.19 -16.71
CA LYS A 243 -15.22 -1.49 -17.77
C LYS A 243 -16.00 -2.77 -17.51
N ASP A 244 -16.54 -2.90 -16.30
CA ASP A 244 -17.30 -4.07 -15.83
C ASP A 244 -16.50 -5.39 -15.73
N ASN A 245 -15.27 -5.44 -16.25
CA ASN A 245 -14.33 -6.54 -16.03
C ASN A 245 -13.70 -6.44 -14.63
N LYS A 246 -13.40 -7.60 -14.04
CA LYS A 246 -12.84 -7.71 -12.68
C LYS A 246 -11.33 -7.96 -12.73
N TYR A 247 -10.61 -7.26 -11.86
CA TYR A 247 -9.15 -7.27 -11.78
C TYR A 247 -8.66 -7.32 -10.34
N VAL A 248 -7.40 -7.73 -10.15
CA VAL A 248 -6.69 -7.70 -8.87
C VAL A 248 -5.46 -6.80 -8.97
N TYR A 249 -5.31 -5.96 -7.94
CA TYR A 249 -4.15 -5.13 -7.68
C TYR A 249 -3.44 -5.64 -6.41
N ASN A 250 -2.14 -5.95 -6.50
CA ASN A 250 -1.36 -6.49 -5.37
C ASN A 250 -0.38 -5.48 -4.73
N GLY A 251 -0.15 -4.33 -5.36
CA GLY A 251 0.77 -3.28 -4.91
C GLY A 251 2.26 -3.59 -5.03
N TRP A 252 2.63 -4.70 -5.65
CA TRP A 252 4.02 -5.08 -5.85
C TRP A 252 4.56 -4.54 -7.17
N THR A 253 5.87 -4.67 -7.34
CA THR A 253 6.59 -4.20 -8.53
C THR A 253 7.30 -5.32 -9.24
N ARG A 254 7.30 -5.27 -10.57
CA ARG A 254 8.02 -6.16 -11.50
C ARG A 254 9.54 -6.22 -11.23
N GLY A 255 10.08 -5.29 -10.45
CA GLY A 255 11.48 -5.32 -9.99
C GLY A 255 11.84 -6.44 -9.01
N THR A 256 11.11 -7.56 -9.03
CA THR A 256 11.69 -8.86 -8.70
C THR A 256 11.65 -9.70 -9.97
N ILE A 257 12.70 -9.58 -10.79
CA ILE A 257 13.14 -10.75 -11.54
C ILE A 257 13.63 -11.74 -10.49
N ASP A 258 13.09 -12.94 -10.55
CA ASP A 258 13.32 -14.04 -9.63
C ASP A 258 14.83 -14.27 -9.31
N ILE A 259 15.17 -14.42 -8.02
CA ILE A 259 16.49 -14.94 -7.56
C ILE A 259 16.71 -16.42 -7.93
N HIS A 260 15.68 -17.15 -8.33
CA HIS A 260 15.72 -18.45 -9.00
C HIS A 260 15.71 -18.37 -10.54
N LEU A 261 15.53 -17.18 -11.13
CA LEU A 261 16.07 -16.87 -12.48
C LEU A 261 17.44 -16.18 -12.39
N GLN A 262 17.88 -15.79 -11.19
CA GLN A 262 19.30 -15.57 -10.91
C GLN A 262 20.05 -16.91 -10.73
N ASN A 263 20.11 -17.68 -11.80
CA ASN A 263 21.44 -17.99 -12.32
C ASN A 263 21.89 -16.77 -13.13
N VAL A 264 22.17 -15.61 -12.49
CA VAL A 264 23.00 -14.62 -13.19
C VAL A 264 24.41 -15.18 -13.07
N ASN A 265 24.72 -16.13 -13.96
CA ASN A 265 26.06 -16.61 -14.20
C ASN A 265 26.82 -15.49 -14.92
N PHE A 266 27.03 -14.36 -14.26
CA PHE A 266 28.10 -13.47 -14.67
C PHE A 266 29.36 -13.96 -13.98
N THR A 267 30.37 -14.15 -14.80
CA THR A 267 31.69 -14.55 -14.36
C THR A 267 32.45 -13.33 -13.86
N LYS A 268 33.59 -13.55 -13.20
CA LYS A 268 34.56 -12.48 -12.98
C LYS A 268 34.97 -11.83 -14.31
N GLU A 269 35.01 -12.62 -15.38
CA GLU A 269 35.32 -12.15 -16.73
C GLU A 269 34.27 -11.18 -17.29
N ASP A 270 32.98 -11.37 -17.01
CA ASP A 270 31.93 -10.41 -17.42
C ASP A 270 32.03 -9.07 -16.67
N TYR A 271 32.52 -9.08 -15.43
CA TYR A 271 32.85 -7.86 -14.68
C TYR A 271 34.10 -7.18 -15.25
N ASP A 272 35.18 -7.94 -15.43
CA ASP A 272 36.46 -7.46 -15.93
C ASP A 272 36.34 -6.92 -17.38
N LYS A 273 35.42 -7.49 -18.19
CA LYS A 273 35.07 -7.03 -19.54
C LYS A 273 33.96 -5.97 -19.58
N GLU A 274 33.62 -5.37 -18.43
CA GLU A 274 32.68 -4.24 -18.35
C GLU A 274 31.28 -4.54 -18.93
N LYS A 275 30.84 -5.80 -18.90
CA LYS A 275 29.54 -6.17 -19.44
C LYS A 275 28.41 -5.91 -18.45
N LEU A 276 28.68 -5.52 -17.21
CA LEU A 276 27.64 -5.39 -16.18
C LEU A 276 27.13 -3.95 -16.08
N TRP A 277 25.80 -3.79 -16.13
CA TRP A 277 25.13 -2.47 -16.14
C TRP A 277 24.01 -2.40 -15.10
N VAL A 278 23.76 -1.19 -14.60
CA VAL A 278 22.57 -0.86 -13.80
C VAL A 278 21.76 0.24 -14.47
N SER A 279 20.43 0.16 -14.41
CA SER A 279 19.59 1.25 -14.92
C SER A 279 19.43 2.34 -13.85
N GLU A 280 19.66 3.60 -14.21
CA GLU A 280 19.38 4.77 -13.38
C GLU A 280 18.53 5.81 -14.13
N VAL A 281 17.96 6.76 -13.38
CA VAL A 281 17.27 7.91 -13.96
C VAL A 281 18.07 9.17 -13.66
N ILE A 282 18.66 9.76 -14.69
CA ILE A 282 19.42 11.02 -14.61
C ILE A 282 18.72 12.04 -15.51
N ASN A 283 18.41 13.24 -14.98
CA ASN A 283 17.81 14.33 -15.75
C ASN A 283 16.57 13.94 -16.59
N LYS A 284 15.71 13.07 -16.02
CA LYS A 284 14.49 12.54 -16.68
C LYS A 284 14.75 11.64 -17.90
N ARG A 285 15.98 11.13 -18.07
CA ARG A 285 16.32 10.12 -19.07
C ARG A 285 16.76 8.85 -18.36
N VAL A 286 16.36 7.70 -18.90
CA VAL A 286 16.89 6.41 -18.46
C VAL A 286 18.29 6.32 -19.02
N VAL A 287 19.22 6.07 -18.13
CA VAL A 287 20.61 5.84 -18.49
C VAL A 287 21.05 4.52 -17.89
N TYR A 288 21.99 3.88 -18.56
CA TYR A 288 22.63 2.67 -18.09
C TYR A 288 24.00 3.06 -17.60
N VAL A 289 24.28 2.74 -16.34
CA VAL A 289 25.56 3.00 -15.69
C VAL A 289 26.32 1.69 -15.60
N ASN A 290 27.52 1.66 -16.15
CA ASN A 290 28.39 0.50 -16.05
C ASN A 290 28.84 0.30 -14.60
N VAL A 291 28.83 -0.95 -14.12
CA VAL A 291 29.17 -1.25 -12.72
C VAL A 291 30.66 -1.13 -12.41
N ASN A 292 31.52 -1.30 -13.42
CA ASN A 292 32.97 -1.25 -13.25
C ASN A 292 33.50 0.19 -13.38
N ASN A 293 33.16 0.87 -14.48
CA ASN A 293 33.77 2.15 -14.85
C ASN A 293 32.84 3.37 -14.75
N ASN A 294 31.58 3.19 -14.31
CA ASN A 294 30.57 4.24 -14.18
C ASN A 294 30.23 4.99 -15.48
N ILE A 295 30.58 4.46 -16.65
CA ILE A 295 30.15 5.04 -17.93
C ILE A 295 28.63 5.07 -17.99
N VAL A 296 28.09 6.20 -18.42
CA VAL A 296 26.65 6.46 -18.53
C VAL A 296 26.27 6.50 -20.00
N VAL A 297 25.34 5.64 -20.41
CA VAL A 297 24.83 5.58 -21.78
C VAL A 297 23.31 5.63 -21.82
N ASP A 298 22.76 6.21 -22.88
CA ASP A 298 21.30 6.34 -23.04
C ASP A 298 20.63 5.03 -23.51
N LYS A 299 21.41 4.05 -23.97
CA LYS A 299 20.94 2.72 -24.40
C LYS A 299 21.86 1.64 -23.88
N LEU A 300 21.30 0.53 -23.42
CA LEU A 300 22.09 -0.62 -22.97
C LEU A 300 22.97 -1.12 -24.14
N PRO A 301 24.29 -1.23 -23.96
CA PRO A 301 25.18 -1.69 -25.03
C PRO A 301 24.89 -3.13 -25.44
N VAL A 302 25.16 -3.46 -26.70
CA VAL A 302 25.00 -4.82 -27.23
C VAL A 302 25.91 -5.78 -26.45
N GLY A 303 25.33 -6.83 -25.88
CA GLY A 303 26.05 -7.76 -25.00
C GLY A 303 26.17 -7.32 -23.54
N GLY A 304 25.60 -6.17 -23.17
CA GLY A 304 25.49 -5.71 -21.79
C GLY A 304 24.47 -6.52 -20.98
N ILE A 305 24.86 -6.90 -19.77
CA ILE A 305 24.10 -7.68 -18.78
C ILE A 305 23.59 -6.72 -17.70
N LEU A 306 22.27 -6.61 -17.58
CA LEU A 306 21.61 -5.77 -16.58
C LEU A 306 21.58 -6.49 -15.23
N VAL A 307 22.32 -5.98 -14.24
CA VAL A 307 22.50 -6.62 -12.92
C VAL A 307 21.68 -5.99 -11.80
N SER A 308 21.08 -4.82 -12.03
CA SER A 308 20.13 -4.18 -11.10
C SER A 308 19.25 -3.14 -11.81
N ASP A 309 17.95 -3.19 -11.55
CA ASP A 309 16.98 -2.17 -11.96
C ASP A 309 16.58 -1.28 -10.77
N ASN A 310 17.00 -0.01 -10.79
CA ASN A 310 16.53 0.98 -9.82
C ASN A 310 15.12 1.53 -10.18
N ILE A 311 14.51 1.05 -11.28
CA ILE A 311 13.17 1.44 -11.74
C ILE A 311 12.18 0.30 -11.44
N HIS A 312 11.61 0.31 -10.23
CA HIS A 312 10.59 -0.68 -9.87
C HIS A 312 9.20 -0.28 -10.41
N ILE A 313 8.82 -0.73 -11.60
CA ILE A 313 7.47 -0.54 -12.17
C ILE A 313 6.48 -1.47 -11.44
N PRO A 314 5.33 -1.00 -10.94
CA PRO A 314 4.33 -1.85 -10.29
C PRO A 314 3.74 -2.89 -11.25
N CYS A 315 3.38 -4.06 -10.73
CA CYS A 315 2.63 -5.08 -11.46
C CYS A 315 1.37 -4.45 -12.05
N GLU A 316 1.02 -4.86 -13.27
CA GLU A 316 -0.24 -4.48 -13.91
C GLU A 316 -1.45 -5.02 -13.15
N LEU A 317 -2.63 -4.49 -13.47
CA LEU A 317 -3.87 -5.11 -13.00
C LEU A 317 -3.97 -6.51 -13.60
N MET A 318 -4.12 -7.51 -12.74
CA MET A 318 -4.28 -8.89 -13.15
C MET A 318 -5.76 -9.14 -13.40
N LYS A 319 -6.15 -9.47 -14.64
CA LYS A 319 -7.53 -9.84 -14.95
C LYS A 319 -7.90 -11.09 -14.16
N TYR A 320 -8.99 -11.03 -13.41
CA TYR A 320 -9.42 -12.12 -12.55
C TYR A 320 -10.90 -11.95 -12.22
N ASP A 321 -11.73 -12.87 -12.69
CA ASP A 321 -13.19 -12.84 -12.50
C ASP A 321 -13.57 -13.27 -11.07
N TRP A 322 -13.27 -12.40 -10.10
CA TRP A 322 -13.54 -12.70 -8.72
C TRP A 322 -15.03 -12.76 -8.40
N ASN A 323 -15.37 -13.67 -7.49
CA ASN A 323 -16.70 -13.81 -6.94
C ASN A 323 -16.56 -13.92 -5.41
N VAL A 324 -17.26 -13.05 -4.67
CA VAL A 324 -17.16 -12.99 -3.20
C VAL A 324 -17.90 -14.12 -2.48
N MET A 325 -18.74 -14.85 -3.23
CA MET A 325 -19.51 -16.00 -2.76
C MET A 325 -18.88 -17.34 -3.12
N LYS A 326 -18.00 -17.39 -4.12
CA LYS A 326 -17.30 -18.64 -4.47
C LYS A 326 -15.93 -18.66 -3.84
N ASN A 327 -15.54 -19.80 -3.26
CA ASN A 327 -14.19 -19.93 -2.75
C ASN A 327 -13.21 -20.00 -3.92
N SER A 328 -12.40 -18.96 -4.04
CA SER A 328 -11.29 -18.92 -4.96
C SER A 328 -10.08 -18.45 -4.16
N GLU A 329 -9.39 -19.41 -3.54
CA GLU A 329 -8.15 -19.13 -2.85
C GLU A 329 -7.03 -18.97 -3.89
N PHE A 330 -6.11 -18.06 -3.65
CA PHE A 330 -4.93 -17.87 -4.50
C PHE A 330 -3.81 -17.29 -3.66
N CYS A 331 -2.57 -17.57 -4.03
CA CYS A 331 -1.41 -16.86 -3.50
C CYS A 331 -0.88 -15.94 -4.61
N ILE A 332 -0.05 -14.96 -4.25
CA ILE A 332 0.44 -14.00 -5.24
C ILE A 332 1.86 -14.37 -5.63
N ASN A 333 2.09 -14.64 -6.91
CA ASN A 333 3.43 -14.83 -7.44
C ASN A 333 4.09 -13.46 -7.68
N LYS A 334 5.00 -13.08 -6.77
CA LYS A 334 5.76 -11.81 -6.82
C LYS A 334 6.54 -11.63 -8.12
N LYS A 335 7.04 -12.74 -8.68
CA LYS A 335 8.01 -12.75 -9.79
C LYS A 335 7.31 -12.57 -11.11
N GLU A 336 6.21 -13.30 -11.29
CA GLU A 336 5.45 -13.28 -12.53
C GLU A 336 4.44 -12.12 -12.57
N CYS A 337 4.21 -11.44 -11.44
CA CYS A 337 3.11 -10.49 -11.29
C CYS A 337 1.76 -11.14 -11.68
N LEU A 338 1.58 -12.40 -11.27
CA LEU A 338 0.38 -13.19 -11.53
C LEU A 338 -0.23 -13.68 -10.21
N LEU A 339 -1.50 -14.07 -10.30
CA LEU A 339 -2.17 -14.81 -9.24
C LEU A 339 -1.87 -16.29 -9.46
N ASP A 340 -1.25 -16.94 -8.49
CA ASP A 340 -1.13 -18.38 -8.50
C ASP A 340 -2.48 -18.97 -8.10
N THR A 341 -3.24 -19.30 -9.15
CA THR A 341 -4.61 -19.82 -9.09
C THR A 341 -4.63 -21.34 -9.21
N HIS A 342 -3.51 -22.00 -8.93
CA HIS A 342 -3.25 -23.43 -9.11
C HIS A 342 -2.96 -23.82 -10.56
N SER A 343 -1.67 -23.91 -10.90
CA SER A 343 -1.23 -24.88 -11.92
C SER A 343 -0.79 -26.16 -11.17
N ASN A 344 -1.65 -27.18 -11.20
CA ASN A 344 -1.41 -28.56 -10.73
C ASN A 344 -1.09 -28.81 -9.23
N LYS A 345 -0.93 -27.80 -8.37
CA LYS A 345 -0.60 -27.95 -6.93
C LYS A 345 -1.64 -27.37 -6.00
N SER A 346 -1.91 -28.04 -4.87
CA SER A 346 -2.83 -27.50 -3.86
C SER A 346 -2.23 -26.29 -3.12
N ILE A 347 -3.06 -25.37 -2.61
CA ILE A 347 -2.57 -24.21 -1.82
C ILE A 347 -1.86 -24.67 -0.54
N LYS A 348 -2.28 -25.83 0.00
CA LYS A 348 -1.58 -26.46 1.12
C LYS A 348 -0.15 -26.84 0.73
N GLU A 349 0.08 -27.39 -0.45
CA GLU A 349 1.43 -27.68 -0.95
C GLU A 349 2.26 -26.42 -1.15
N ILE A 350 1.67 -25.34 -1.68
CA ILE A 350 2.35 -24.05 -1.84
C ILE A 350 2.81 -23.51 -0.49
N ILE A 351 1.91 -23.47 0.50
CA ILE A 351 2.22 -22.98 1.86
C ILE A 351 3.21 -23.90 2.58
N ASN A 352 3.11 -25.22 2.37
CA ASN A 352 4.07 -26.17 2.94
C ASN A 352 5.47 -25.97 2.35
N LYS A 353 5.56 -25.60 1.07
CA LYS A 353 6.84 -25.32 0.38
C LYS A 353 7.44 -23.99 0.83
N ASP A 354 6.63 -22.94 0.96
CA ASP A 354 7.05 -21.66 1.53
C ASP A 354 5.97 -21.11 2.46
N LYS A 355 6.24 -21.21 3.77
CA LYS A 355 5.35 -20.72 4.81
C LYS A 355 5.12 -19.21 4.75
N ASN A 356 5.97 -18.45 4.05
CA ASN A 356 5.88 -16.99 3.91
C ASN A 356 4.98 -16.52 2.76
N GLU A 357 4.35 -17.44 2.03
CA GLU A 357 3.45 -17.08 0.94
C GLU A 357 2.23 -16.33 1.44
N LEU A 358 1.87 -15.23 0.76
CA LEU A 358 0.72 -14.42 1.14
C LEU A 358 -0.49 -14.87 0.31
N CYS A 359 -1.45 -15.50 0.98
CA CYS A 359 -2.60 -16.10 0.30
C CYS A 359 -3.90 -15.39 0.67
N PHE A 360 -4.75 -15.25 -0.33
CA PHE A 360 -5.96 -14.43 -0.33
C PHE A 360 -7.14 -15.26 -0.80
N SER A 361 -8.34 -14.75 -0.55
CA SER A 361 -9.59 -15.30 -1.06
C SER A 361 -10.65 -14.21 -1.02
N PHE A 362 -11.56 -14.25 -1.98
CA PHE A 362 -12.71 -13.35 -2.01
C PHE A 362 -13.85 -13.83 -1.10
N ASN A 363 -13.86 -15.10 -0.70
CA ASN A 363 -14.85 -15.71 0.20
C ASN A 363 -14.27 -15.98 1.62
N LYS A 364 -12.95 -15.93 1.82
CA LYS A 364 -12.32 -16.16 3.14
C LYS A 364 -11.43 -15.01 3.61
N GLY A 365 -11.29 -14.89 4.93
CA GLY A 365 -10.41 -13.90 5.58
C GLY A 365 -11.00 -12.48 5.68
N PRO A 366 -10.25 -11.53 6.28
CA PRO A 366 -10.71 -10.15 6.44
C PRO A 366 -10.84 -9.46 5.09
N ARG A 367 -12.03 -8.90 4.83
CA ARG A 367 -12.32 -8.19 3.59
C ARG A 367 -13.31 -7.04 3.79
N LEU A 368 -13.18 -6.01 2.96
CA LEU A 368 -14.11 -4.89 2.87
C LEU A 368 -14.73 -4.89 1.49
N LEU A 369 -16.01 -5.20 1.40
CA LEU A 369 -16.76 -5.16 0.15
C LEU A 369 -17.40 -3.78 -0.03
N ILE A 370 -17.28 -3.20 -1.22
CA ILE A 370 -17.68 -1.83 -1.50
C ILE A 370 -18.74 -1.83 -2.58
N TYR A 371 -19.91 -1.33 -2.22
CA TYR A 371 -21.03 -1.08 -3.11
C TYR A 371 -21.18 0.41 -3.36
N VAL A 372 -21.38 0.79 -4.63
CA VAL A 372 -21.56 2.19 -5.02
C VAL A 372 -22.91 2.36 -5.68
N ASN A 373 -23.63 3.39 -5.29
CA ASN A 373 -24.89 3.76 -5.91
C ASN A 373 -24.64 4.24 -7.35
N ASN A 374 -25.15 3.49 -8.33
CA ASN A 374 -25.04 3.78 -9.76
C ASN A 374 -26.41 4.15 -10.35
N ASN A 375 -27.25 4.87 -9.60
CA ASN A 375 -28.39 5.56 -10.20
C ASN A 375 -27.86 6.66 -11.16
N SER A 376 -27.54 6.22 -12.37
CA SER A 376 -27.36 7.04 -13.56
C SER A 376 -28.75 7.47 -14.03
N LYS A 377 -28.99 8.79 -14.03
CA LYS A 377 -30.23 9.52 -14.38
C LYS A 377 -31.07 9.97 -13.17
N ASN A 378 -31.55 11.21 -13.30
CA ASN A 378 -32.40 11.98 -12.39
C ASN A 378 -31.74 12.70 -11.20
N SER A 379 -30.76 13.56 -11.47
CA SER A 379 -30.68 14.85 -10.74
C SER A 379 -30.97 16.04 -11.67
N LYS A 380 -31.92 15.86 -12.58
CA LYS A 380 -32.60 16.98 -13.25
C LYS A 380 -33.99 17.26 -12.67
N ASN A 381 -34.60 16.33 -11.93
CA ASN A 381 -35.90 16.52 -11.28
C ASN A 381 -35.85 16.22 -9.77
N SER A 382 -35.11 17.04 -9.03
CA SER A 382 -35.37 17.25 -7.60
C SER A 382 -35.40 18.75 -7.32
N ALA A 383 -36.25 19.44 -8.08
CA ALA A 383 -36.99 20.58 -7.56
C ALA A 383 -38.17 19.98 -6.79
N GLY A 384 -38.30 20.29 -5.50
CA GLY A 384 -39.41 19.78 -4.67
C GLY A 384 -39.04 18.85 -3.53
N VAL A 385 -37.96 19.12 -2.80
CA VAL A 385 -37.96 18.92 -1.34
C VAL A 385 -37.31 20.16 -0.74
N SER A 386 -38.13 20.99 -0.09
CA SER A 386 -37.76 22.21 0.61
C SER A 386 -36.87 21.91 1.82
N GLY A 387 -35.60 21.61 1.59
CA GLY A 387 -34.54 21.79 2.56
C GLY A 387 -33.80 23.07 2.19
N LYS A 388 -33.99 24.16 2.96
CA LYS A 388 -33.27 25.44 2.80
C LYS A 388 -31.82 25.22 2.37
N ASP A 389 -31.51 25.50 1.11
CA ASP A 389 -30.15 25.68 0.63
C ASP A 389 -29.60 26.92 1.34
N LYS A 390 -28.97 26.70 2.50
CA LYS A 390 -28.14 27.73 3.12
C LYS A 390 -27.00 27.97 2.14
N GLY A 391 -26.98 29.14 1.53
CA GLY A 391 -25.98 29.57 0.55
C GLY A 391 -24.57 29.10 0.91
N ALA A 392 -23.80 28.73 -0.11
CA ALA A 392 -22.43 28.23 0.05
C ALA A 392 -21.67 29.15 1.00
N LYS A 393 -21.29 28.62 2.17
CA LYS A 393 -20.61 29.41 3.21
C LYS A 393 -19.31 29.96 2.66
N GLU A 394 -19.31 31.26 2.35
CA GLU A 394 -18.12 31.98 1.94
C GLU A 394 -17.15 32.08 3.12
N CYS A 395 -15.87 31.87 2.84
CA CYS A 395 -14.82 31.98 3.84
C CYS A 395 -14.05 33.28 3.64
N PRO A 396 -13.63 33.95 4.72
CA PRO A 396 -12.79 35.14 4.64
C PRO A 396 -11.52 34.91 3.84
N GLU A 397 -10.93 35.97 3.31
CA GLU A 397 -9.70 35.91 2.52
C GLU A 397 -8.58 35.17 3.27
N GLY A 398 -7.85 34.30 2.55
CA GLY A 398 -6.84 33.42 3.14
C GLY A 398 -7.38 32.21 3.91
N LYS A 399 -8.71 32.01 3.99
CA LYS A 399 -9.36 30.82 4.58
C LYS A 399 -10.16 30.05 3.53
N VAL A 400 -10.38 28.75 3.77
CA VAL A 400 -11.13 27.83 2.91
C VAL A 400 -12.07 26.95 3.73
N LEU A 401 -13.23 26.61 3.16
CA LEU A 401 -14.23 25.77 3.83
C LEU A 401 -13.73 24.32 3.92
N ASN A 402 -13.76 23.74 5.13
CA ASN A 402 -13.44 22.34 5.35
C ASN A 402 -14.71 21.47 5.15
N PRO A 403 -14.82 20.65 4.09
CA PRO A 403 -16.01 19.81 3.86
C PRO A 403 -16.26 18.77 4.97
N LEU A 404 -15.24 18.41 5.76
CA LEU A 404 -15.41 17.45 6.86
C LEU A 404 -15.99 18.05 8.15
N THR A 405 -15.93 19.37 8.31
CA THR A 405 -16.35 20.07 9.54
C THR A 405 -17.30 21.24 9.29
N ASN A 406 -17.48 21.65 8.04
CA ASN A 406 -18.23 22.83 7.62
C ASN A 406 -17.75 24.15 8.28
N ARG A 407 -16.44 24.24 8.57
CA ARG A 407 -15.78 25.42 9.16
C ARG A 407 -14.70 25.98 8.24
N CYS A 408 -14.52 27.30 8.23
CA CYS A 408 -13.43 27.97 7.51
C CYS A 408 -12.09 27.77 8.23
N ILE A 409 -11.04 27.40 7.49
CA ILE A 409 -9.70 27.11 8.00
C ILE A 409 -8.63 27.81 7.16
N ASN A 410 -7.52 28.24 7.77
CA ASN A 410 -6.47 29.03 7.10
C ASN A 410 -5.68 28.19 6.07
N ILE A 411 -5.54 28.68 4.84
CA ILE A 411 -4.82 28.00 3.74
C ILE A 411 -3.33 27.79 4.09
N LYS A 412 -2.68 28.80 4.67
CA LYS A 412 -1.24 28.78 4.98
C LYS A 412 -0.91 27.74 6.06
N SER A 413 -1.82 27.47 7.00
CA SER A 413 -1.59 26.44 8.03
C SER A 413 -1.76 25.01 7.50
N ILE A 414 -2.60 24.80 6.48
CA ILE A 414 -2.85 23.50 5.84
C ILE A 414 -1.76 23.16 4.82
N ASN A 415 -1.29 24.16 4.07
CA ASN A 415 -0.37 23.98 2.96
C ASN A 415 1.11 24.09 3.37
N LYS A 416 1.47 24.13 4.67
CA LYS A 416 2.87 24.12 5.12
C LYS A 416 3.60 22.87 4.60
N LEU A 417 4.33 23.05 3.50
CA LEU A 417 5.25 22.09 2.91
C LEU A 417 6.40 21.85 3.89
N PRO A 418 6.84 20.60 4.12
CA PRO A 418 8.14 20.39 4.71
C PRO A 418 9.19 20.86 3.69
N LYS A 419 10.14 21.71 4.11
CA LYS A 419 11.32 22.10 3.31
C LYS A 419 12.32 20.93 3.08
N LYS A 420 12.01 19.72 3.58
CA LYS A 420 12.84 18.52 3.46
C LYS A 420 12.03 17.35 2.91
N PRO A 421 12.57 16.57 1.94
CA PRO A 421 11.93 15.38 1.40
C PRO A 421 11.68 14.34 2.51
N LEU A 422 10.54 13.64 2.43
CA LEU A 422 10.21 12.51 3.29
C LEU A 422 10.96 11.29 2.76
N SER A 423 11.98 10.87 3.50
CA SER A 423 12.90 9.76 3.22
C SER A 423 13.85 9.98 2.03
N LYS A 424 15.16 9.94 2.30
CA LYS A 424 16.19 9.81 1.26
C LYS A 424 16.04 8.42 0.65
N MET A 425 15.46 8.34 -0.55
CA MET A 425 15.60 7.16 -1.42
C MET A 425 16.70 7.36 -2.46
N ASP A 426 17.60 8.32 -2.24
CA ASP A 426 18.78 8.56 -3.06
C ASP A 426 20.01 8.31 -2.19
N LYS A 427 20.32 7.04 -1.91
CA LYS A 427 21.65 6.71 -1.39
C LYS A 427 22.53 6.38 -2.58
N LYS A 428 23.10 7.42 -3.22
CA LYS A 428 24.29 7.22 -4.05
C LYS A 428 25.36 6.56 -3.18
N CYS A 429 25.79 5.37 -3.58
CA CYS A 429 26.90 4.72 -2.90
C CYS A 429 28.21 5.38 -3.31
N PRO A 430 29.16 5.56 -2.39
CA PRO A 430 30.50 6.02 -2.72
C PRO A 430 31.16 5.09 -3.75
N GLU A 431 32.12 5.63 -4.49
CA GLU A 431 32.93 4.90 -5.46
C GLU A 431 33.48 3.58 -4.89
N GLY A 432 33.39 2.49 -5.66
CA GLY A 432 33.78 1.14 -5.23
C GLY A 432 32.81 0.46 -4.24
N LYS A 433 31.60 0.99 -4.05
CA LYS A 433 30.54 0.38 -3.23
C LYS A 433 29.24 0.26 -3.99
N VAL A 434 28.57 -0.88 -3.84
CA VAL A 434 27.25 -1.16 -4.41
C VAL A 434 26.21 -1.24 -3.30
N LEU A 435 24.98 -0.82 -3.59
CA LEU A 435 23.87 -0.93 -2.65
C LEU A 435 23.52 -2.41 -2.50
N ASN A 436 23.67 -2.96 -1.29
CA ASN A 436 23.20 -4.30 -1.01
C ASN A 436 21.67 -4.31 -1.02
N PRO A 437 21.01 -5.04 -1.93
CA PRO A 437 19.55 -5.02 -2.08
C PRO A 437 18.83 -5.69 -0.89
N LYS A 438 19.49 -6.63 -0.19
CA LYS A 438 18.93 -7.29 1.01
C LYS A 438 18.97 -6.40 2.25
N THR A 439 19.96 -5.53 2.38
CA THR A 439 20.20 -4.75 3.62
C THR A 439 20.02 -3.23 3.47
N GLY A 440 19.91 -2.72 2.24
CA GLY A 440 19.83 -1.29 1.94
C GLY A 440 21.09 -0.51 2.34
N ARG A 441 22.23 -1.18 2.53
CA ARG A 441 23.52 -0.56 2.89
C ARG A 441 24.49 -0.62 1.70
N CYS A 442 25.28 0.45 1.51
CA CYS A 442 26.39 0.42 0.57
C CYS A 442 27.50 -0.49 1.12
N ILE A 443 27.83 -1.55 0.39
CA ILE A 443 28.91 -2.49 0.71
C ILE A 443 29.97 -2.43 -0.38
N LYS A 444 31.21 -2.80 -0.07
CA LYS A 444 32.26 -2.88 -1.07
C LYS A 444 31.93 -3.95 -2.12
N THR A 445 32.23 -3.66 -3.39
CA THR A 445 31.94 -4.54 -4.54
C THR A 445 32.50 -5.96 -4.36
N GLU A 446 33.73 -6.09 -3.84
CA GLU A 446 34.35 -7.38 -3.48
C GLU A 446 33.50 -8.26 -2.52
N ASN A 447 32.79 -7.63 -1.57
CA ASN A 447 31.96 -8.35 -0.60
C ASN A 447 30.58 -8.70 -1.18
N PHE A 448 30.11 -7.92 -2.16
CA PHE A 448 28.93 -8.26 -2.94
C PHE A 448 29.19 -9.49 -3.84
N LEU A 449 30.38 -9.58 -4.44
CA LEU A 449 30.80 -10.73 -5.25
C LEU A 449 30.94 -12.00 -4.40
N LYS A 450 31.59 -11.92 -3.23
CA LYS A 450 31.74 -13.07 -2.31
C LYS A 450 30.41 -13.59 -1.74
N ALA A 451 29.42 -12.72 -1.55
CA ALA A 451 28.11 -13.11 -1.02
C ALA A 451 27.22 -13.83 -2.05
N ASN A 452 27.56 -13.78 -3.33
CA ASN A 452 26.78 -14.33 -4.44
C ASN A 452 27.54 -15.35 -5.30
N ALA A 453 28.84 -15.58 -5.05
CA ALA A 453 29.58 -16.70 -5.60
C ALA A 453 29.17 -18.01 -4.91
N LYS A 454 28.85 -19.07 -5.68
CA LYS A 454 28.66 -20.42 -5.12
C LYS A 454 29.97 -20.90 -4.46
N PRO A 455 29.93 -21.69 -3.37
CA PRO A 455 31.05 -22.57 -3.04
C PRO A 455 31.25 -23.54 -4.20
N GLN A 456 32.46 -23.68 -4.71
CA GLN A 456 32.80 -24.78 -5.63
C GLN A 456 32.65 -26.11 -4.88
N PRO A 457 32.12 -27.18 -5.51
CA PRO A 457 32.18 -28.51 -4.94
C PRO A 457 33.63 -29.02 -4.97
N ASN A 458 34.13 -29.40 -3.79
CA ASN A 458 35.33 -30.18 -3.49
C ASN A 458 36.47 -30.20 -4.53
N ILE A 459 37.54 -29.46 -4.22
CA ILE A 459 38.89 -29.96 -4.47
C ILE A 459 39.37 -30.55 -3.14
N ASN A 460 39.60 -31.86 -3.12
CA ASN A 460 40.23 -32.59 -2.01
C ASN A 460 41.60 -31.99 -1.72
N ILE A 461 41.81 -31.42 -0.53
CA ILE A 461 43.14 -31.19 0.07
C ILE A 461 43.05 -31.52 1.57
N PRO A 462 44.07 -32.18 2.17
CA PRO A 462 43.91 -33.01 3.36
C PRO A 462 43.60 -32.24 4.65
N THR A 463 42.91 -32.93 5.56
CA THR A 463 42.72 -32.57 6.96
C THR A 463 44.05 -32.30 7.67
N GLY A 464 44.21 -31.10 8.23
CA GLY A 464 45.19 -30.87 9.30
C GLY A 464 45.95 -29.54 9.28
N VAL A 465 45.27 -28.38 9.38
CA VAL A 465 45.91 -27.17 9.92
C VAL A 465 44.85 -26.35 10.69
N LYS A 466 45.01 -26.25 12.02
CA LYS A 466 44.26 -25.27 12.84
C LYS A 466 44.70 -23.87 12.43
N PRO A 467 43.81 -22.92 12.09
CA PRO A 467 44.22 -21.54 11.85
C PRO A 467 44.74 -20.92 13.15
N GLU A 468 45.94 -20.33 13.09
CA GLU A 468 46.55 -19.64 14.23
C GLU A 468 45.66 -18.51 14.77
N PRO A 469 45.65 -18.28 16.09
CA PRO A 469 44.88 -17.20 16.69
C PRO A 469 45.37 -15.84 16.20
N LYS A 470 44.43 -15.02 15.74
CA LYS A 470 44.64 -13.65 15.25
C LYS A 470 45.39 -12.80 16.29
N LYS A 471 46.70 -12.58 16.08
CA LYS A 471 47.53 -11.68 16.89
C LYS A 471 47.07 -10.23 16.67
N CYS A 472 46.81 -9.53 17.76
CA CYS A 472 46.46 -8.11 17.72
C CYS A 472 47.72 -7.24 17.82
N PRO A 473 47.75 -6.05 17.19
CA PRO A 473 48.85 -5.10 17.34
C PRO A 473 49.05 -4.68 18.80
N GLU A 474 50.26 -4.26 19.16
CA GLU A 474 50.64 -3.83 20.51
C GLU A 474 49.67 -2.78 21.07
N GLY A 475 49.24 -2.98 22.32
CA GLY A 475 48.22 -2.14 23.00
C GLY A 475 46.75 -2.42 22.61
N LYS A 476 46.46 -3.56 21.97
CA LYS A 476 45.09 -4.00 21.66
C LYS A 476 44.84 -5.47 21.98
N VAL A 477 43.67 -5.77 22.53
CA VAL A 477 43.17 -7.13 22.79
C VAL A 477 42.05 -7.55 21.84
N LEU A 478 41.99 -8.85 21.51
CA LEU A 478 40.94 -9.42 20.66
C LEU A 478 39.62 -9.48 21.44
N ASN A 479 38.58 -8.81 20.95
CA ASN A 479 37.24 -8.91 21.52
C ASN A 479 36.56 -10.21 21.03
N PRO A 480 36.24 -11.18 21.91
CA PRO A 480 35.72 -12.49 21.51
C PRO A 480 34.29 -12.44 20.95
N LYS A 481 33.48 -11.42 21.27
CA LYS A 481 32.13 -11.24 20.70
C LYS A 481 32.14 -10.71 19.26
N THR A 482 33.20 -10.01 18.87
CA THR A 482 33.24 -9.30 17.58
C THR A 482 34.39 -9.73 16.66
N GLY A 483 35.37 -10.50 17.17
CA GLY A 483 36.57 -10.90 16.44
C GLY A 483 37.49 -9.74 16.03
N ARG A 484 37.37 -8.58 16.70
CA ARG A 484 38.12 -7.35 16.40
C ARG A 484 39.10 -7.00 17.51
N CYS A 485 40.28 -6.51 17.15
CA CYS A 485 41.26 -5.97 18.09
C CYS A 485 40.83 -4.58 18.56
N ILE A 486 40.70 -4.39 19.87
CA ILE A 486 40.30 -3.13 20.51
C ILE A 486 41.33 -2.71 21.56
N LYS A 487 41.49 -1.39 21.80
CA LYS A 487 42.40 -0.88 22.84
C LYS A 487 41.99 -1.39 24.23
N ASP A 488 42.95 -1.72 25.07
CA ASP A 488 42.75 -2.37 26.38
C ASP A 488 41.82 -1.56 27.31
N GLU A 489 41.94 -0.24 27.30
CA GLU A 489 41.06 0.67 28.05
C GLU A 489 39.56 0.55 27.66
N ASN A 490 39.29 0.23 26.39
CA ASN A 490 37.92 0.04 25.91
C ASN A 490 37.37 -1.35 26.25
N PHE A 491 38.24 -2.34 26.44
CA PHE A 491 37.85 -3.67 26.91
C PHE A 491 37.41 -3.65 28.37
N LEU A 492 38.11 -2.88 29.22
CA LEU A 492 37.75 -2.69 30.64
C LEU A 492 36.42 -1.93 30.81
N LYS A 493 36.19 -0.86 30.01
CA LYS A 493 34.90 -0.14 29.99
C LYS A 493 33.72 -1.01 29.53
N ALA A 494 33.97 -1.97 28.64
CA ALA A 494 32.95 -2.91 28.17
C ALA A 494 32.61 -4.00 29.20
N LYS A 495 33.57 -4.41 30.04
CA LYS A 495 33.31 -5.32 31.17
C LYS A 495 32.54 -4.63 32.31
N ALA A 496 32.84 -3.37 32.62
CA ALA A 496 32.14 -2.62 33.67
C ALA A 496 30.65 -2.37 33.35
N LYS A 497 30.32 -2.13 32.07
CA LYS A 497 28.93 -1.96 31.60
C LYS A 497 28.12 -3.25 31.49
N ALA A 498 28.74 -4.42 31.63
CA ALA A 498 28.06 -5.71 31.57
C ALA A 498 27.74 -6.28 32.96
N LYS A 499 28.17 -5.60 34.04
CA LYS A 499 27.92 -5.95 35.44
C LYS A 499 27.06 -4.92 36.21
N ALA A 500 26.55 -3.90 35.52
CA ALA A 500 25.50 -2.98 35.98
C ALA A 500 24.31 -3.12 35.04
#